data_AF-A0A841GYT9-F1
#
_entry.id   AF-A0A841GYT9-F1
#
_cell.length_a   1.000
_cell.length_b   1.000
_cell.length_c   1.000
_cell.angle_alpha   90.00
_cell.angle_beta   90.00
_cell.angle_gamma   90.00
#
_symmetry.space_group_name_H-M   'P 1'
#
loop_
_entity.id
_entity.type
_entity.pdbx_description
1 polymer ?
#
loop_
_entity_poly.entity_id
_entity_poly.type
_entity_poly.pdbx_seq_one_letter_code
_entity_poly.pdbx_strand_id
1 'polypeptide(L)'
;MMELTRRRLVSIRRFVPIDRIREYAELWIALHRAATAKGAHAWHFASADQQNVYMEFLEFGGDADVRGDPDTVAAIKALHEAFGDPYPTPMTLEEWVELPAPPPDLLQ
;
A
#
# COMPACT_ATOMS: atom_id res chain seq x y z
N MET A 1 4.95 -6.42 -31.50
CA MET A 1 5.78 -6.40 -30.28
C MET A 1 5.02 -5.56 -29.26
N MET A 2 4.31 -6.19 -28.31
CA MET A 2 3.63 -5.45 -27.25
C MET A 2 4.70 -4.89 -26.31
N GLU A 3 4.82 -3.57 -26.23
CA GLU A 3 5.56 -2.92 -25.16
C GLU A 3 4.93 -3.37 -23.84
N LEU A 4 5.70 -4.09 -23.01
CA LEU A 4 5.31 -4.36 -21.63
C LEU A 4 5.32 -3.01 -20.89
N THR A 5 4.17 -2.32 -20.88
CA THR A 5 3.99 -1.09 -20.11
C THR A 5 4.42 -1.34 -18.67
N ARG A 6 5.51 -0.69 -18.24
CA ARG A 6 6.10 -0.88 -16.91
C ARG A 6 5.06 -0.54 -15.85
N ARG A 7 4.72 -1.52 -15.01
CA ARG A 7 3.87 -1.33 -13.85
C ARG A 7 4.70 -0.79 -12.70
N ARG A 8 4.10 0.08 -11.89
CA ARG A 8 4.69 0.67 -10.70
C ARG A 8 3.85 0.26 -9.50
N LEU A 9 4.51 -0.03 -8.38
CA LEU A 9 3.87 -0.34 -7.11
C LEU A 9 4.42 0.62 -6.06
N VAL A 10 3.52 1.24 -5.31
CA VAL A 10 3.83 1.96 -4.07
C VAL A 10 3.30 1.11 -2.93
N SER A 11 4.14 0.91 -1.91
CA SER A 11 3.77 0.24 -0.66
C SER A 11 4.01 1.21 0.49
N ILE A 12 3.02 1.35 1.37
CA ILE A 12 3.11 2.19 2.57
C ILE A 12 2.65 1.35 3.76
N ARG A 13 3.45 1.36 4.83
CA ARG A 13 3.03 0.88 6.14
C ARG A 13 2.66 2.08 6.99
N ARG A 14 1.48 2.05 7.60
CA ARG A 14 0.91 3.20 8.33
C ARG A 14 0.42 2.78 9.71
N PHE A 15 0.82 3.54 10.73
CA PHE A 15 0.20 3.46 12.05
C PHE A 15 -0.99 4.41 12.13
N VAL A 16 -2.10 3.94 12.68
CA VAL A 16 -3.37 4.66 12.76
C VAL A 16 -3.91 4.55 14.19
N PRO A 17 -3.87 5.62 14.99
CA PRO A 17 -4.42 5.60 16.35
C PRO A 17 -5.86 5.04 16.39
N ILE A 18 -6.16 4.23 17.40
CA ILE A 18 -7.43 3.48 17.47
C ILE A 18 -8.67 4.40 17.44
N ASP A 19 -8.56 5.57 18.04
CA ASP A 19 -9.58 6.62 18.09
C ASP A 19 -9.77 7.34 16.74
N ARG A 20 -8.83 7.17 15.80
CA ARG A 20 -8.82 7.80 14.47
C ARG A 20 -9.00 6.81 13.31
N ILE A 21 -9.33 5.54 13.58
CA ILE A 21 -9.55 4.52 12.55
C ILE A 21 -10.62 4.94 11.54
N ARG A 22 -11.69 5.59 12.00
CA ARG A 22 -12.77 6.05 11.11
C ARG A 22 -12.27 7.11 10.12
N GLU A 23 -11.55 8.11 10.63
CA GLU A 23 -10.94 9.16 9.80
C GLU A 23 -9.98 8.55 8.77
N TYR A 24 -9.15 7.60 9.20
CA TYR A 24 -8.28 6.85 8.31
C TYR A 24 -9.04 6.12 7.20
N ALA A 25 -10.10 5.40 7.53
CA ALA A 25 -10.92 4.69 6.55
C ALA A 25 -11.55 5.65 5.53
N GLU A 26 -12.02 6.82 5.97
CA GLU A 26 -12.59 7.85 5.10
C GLU A 26 -11.54 8.41 4.12
N LEU A 27 -10.34 8.75 4.61
CA LEU A 27 -9.23 9.21 3.76
C LEU A 27 -8.74 8.12 2.80
N TRP A 28 -8.67 6.86 3.27
CA TRP A 28 -8.29 5.73 2.42
C TRP A 28 -9.31 5.48 1.30
N ILE A 29 -10.61 5.54 1.60
CA ILE A 29 -11.68 5.43 0.59
C ILE A 29 -11.54 6.54 -0.46
N ALA A 30 -11.22 7.77 -0.05
CA ALA A 30 -10.99 8.87 -0.97
C ALA A 30 -9.82 8.59 -1.92
N LEU A 31 -8.68 8.12 -1.40
CA LEU A 31 -7.54 7.70 -2.22
C LEU A 31 -7.89 6.55 -3.17
N HIS A 32 -8.54 5.50 -2.65
CA HIS A 32 -8.96 4.36 -3.46
C HIS A 32 -9.82 4.82 -4.65
N ARG A 33 -10.83 5.66 -4.41
CA ARG A 33 -11.70 6.18 -5.46
C ARG A 33 -10.94 7.01 -6.49
N ALA A 34 -10.10 7.95 -6.06
CA ALA A 34 -9.33 8.81 -6.95
C ALA A 34 -8.38 7.99 -7.84
N ALA A 35 -7.64 7.05 -7.25
CA ALA A 35 -6.67 6.24 -7.96
C ALA A 35 -7.32 5.23 -8.92
N THR A 36 -8.38 4.53 -8.48
CA THR A 36 -9.09 3.56 -9.35
C THR A 36 -9.80 4.23 -10.52
N ALA A 37 -10.26 5.48 -10.37
CA ALA A 37 -10.78 6.27 -11.48
C ALA A 37 -9.74 6.54 -12.59
N LYS A 38 -8.44 6.40 -12.29
CA LYS A 38 -7.33 6.51 -13.26
C LYS A 38 -6.76 5.16 -13.70
N GLY A 39 -7.45 4.06 -13.40
CA GLY A 39 -7.01 2.71 -13.76
C GLY A 39 -5.91 2.15 -12.86
N ALA A 40 -5.68 2.74 -11.68
CA ALA A 40 -4.88 2.11 -10.65
C ALA A 40 -5.63 0.94 -10.00
N HIS A 41 -4.89 0.05 -9.36
CA HIS A 41 -5.41 -0.82 -8.32
C HIS A 41 -4.96 -0.32 -6.96
N ALA A 42 -5.85 -0.34 -5.98
CA ALA A 42 -5.57 0.12 -4.63
C ALA A 42 -6.06 -0.92 -3.62
N TRP A 43 -5.20 -1.34 -2.70
CA TRP A 43 -5.52 -2.29 -1.65
C TRP A 43 -5.03 -1.79 -0.31
N HIS A 44 -5.76 -2.13 0.75
CA HIS A 44 -5.24 -2.00 2.11
C HIS A 44 -5.54 -3.25 2.93
N PHE A 45 -4.68 -3.52 3.89
CA PHE A 45 -4.77 -4.66 4.79
C PHE A 45 -4.46 -4.20 6.20
N ALA A 46 -5.26 -4.62 7.18
CA ALA A 46 -4.85 -4.52 8.57
C ALA A 46 -3.77 -5.58 8.85
N SER A 47 -2.75 -5.22 9.60
CA SER A 47 -1.75 -6.19 10.07
C SER A 47 -2.40 -7.20 11.01
N ALA A 48 -2.05 -8.47 10.86
CA ALA A 48 -2.51 -9.54 11.76
C ALA A 48 -1.81 -9.47 13.12
N ASP A 49 -0.56 -9.02 13.14
CA ASP A 49 0.33 -9.12 14.31
C ASP A 49 0.50 -7.78 15.05
N GLN A 50 0.23 -6.66 14.38
CA GLN A 50 0.36 -5.33 14.97
C GLN A 50 -0.97 -4.59 14.88
N GLN A 51 -1.58 -4.36 16.05
CA GLN A 51 -2.80 -3.55 16.12
C GLN A 51 -2.52 -2.16 15.54
N ASN A 52 -3.56 -1.55 14.95
CA ASN A 52 -3.50 -0.18 14.45
C ASN A 52 -2.51 0.04 13.30
N VAL A 53 -2.02 -1.04 12.69
CA VAL A 53 -1.09 -0.98 11.57
C VAL A 53 -1.78 -1.45 10.31
N TYR A 54 -1.62 -0.68 9.25
CA TYR A 54 -2.17 -0.97 7.94
C TYR A 54 -1.07 -0.98 6.90
N MET A 55 -1.22 -1.86 5.91
CA MET A 55 -0.38 -1.94 4.73
C MET A 55 -1.20 -1.54 3.52
N GLU A 56 -0.72 -0.56 2.79
CA GLU A 56 -1.39 0.11 1.68
C GLU A 56 -0.60 -0.14 0.40
N PHE A 57 -1.30 -0.47 -0.67
CA PHE A 57 -0.71 -0.72 -1.97
C PHE A 57 -1.41 0.11 -3.04
N LEU A 58 -0.63 0.72 -3.92
CA LEU A 58 -1.10 1.41 -5.10
C LEU A 58 -0.31 0.93 -6.31
N GLU A 59 -0.97 0.20 -7.21
CA GLU A 59 -0.38 -0.36 -8.42
C GLU A 59 -0.96 0.34 -9.66
N PHE A 60 -0.10 0.75 -10.60
CA PHE A 60 -0.54 1.43 -11.81
C PHE A 60 0.43 1.24 -12.98
N GLY A 61 -0.11 1.22 -14.20
CA GLY A 61 0.66 1.12 -15.43
C GLY A 61 1.27 2.47 -15.87
N GLY A 62 2.11 2.43 -16.91
CA GLY A 62 2.68 3.65 -17.50
C GLY A 62 1.65 4.65 -18.05
N ASP A 63 0.50 4.14 -18.49
CA ASP A 63 -0.59 4.96 -19.07
C ASP A 63 -1.53 5.55 -18.01
N ALA A 64 -1.41 5.12 -16.75
CA ALA A 64 -2.23 5.60 -15.65
C ALA A 64 -1.56 6.80 -14.98
N ASP A 65 -2.12 8.00 -15.14
CA ASP A 65 -1.58 9.24 -14.57
C ASP A 65 -1.95 9.44 -13.09
N VAL A 66 -1.68 8.42 -12.28
CA VAL A 66 -1.99 8.39 -10.84
C VAL A 66 -1.14 9.39 -10.06
N ARG A 67 0.07 9.68 -10.54
CA ARG A 67 1.01 10.59 -9.85
C ARG A 67 0.89 12.04 -10.29
N GLY A 68 0.33 12.31 -11.47
CA GLY A 68 0.04 13.67 -11.95
C GLY A 68 -1.39 14.12 -11.66
N ASP A 69 -2.31 13.18 -11.41
CA ASP A 69 -3.71 13.50 -11.12
C ASP A 69 -3.88 14.31 -9.81
N PRO A 70 -4.47 15.52 -9.87
CA PRO A 70 -4.62 16.38 -8.70
C PRO A 70 -5.40 15.75 -7.54
N ASP A 71 -6.47 15.01 -7.84
CA ASP A 71 -7.33 14.40 -6.82
C ASP A 71 -6.60 13.28 -6.08
N THR A 72 -5.88 12.44 -6.84
CA THR A 72 -5.05 11.39 -6.28
C THR A 72 -3.92 11.97 -5.42
N VAL A 73 -3.23 13.02 -5.91
CA VAL A 73 -2.16 13.69 -5.15
C VAL A 73 -2.71 14.33 -3.87
N ALA A 74 -3.88 14.97 -3.92
CA ALA A 74 -4.51 15.55 -2.75
C ALA A 74 -4.89 14.47 -1.72
N ALA A 75 -5.45 13.34 -2.15
CA ALA A 75 -5.80 12.24 -1.26
C ALA A 75 -4.56 11.59 -0.62
N ILE A 76 -3.47 11.42 -1.37
CA ILE A 76 -2.18 10.95 -0.84
C ILE A 76 -1.67 11.93 0.24
N LYS A 77 -1.69 13.23 -0.04
CA LYS A 77 -1.24 14.25 0.92
C LYS A 77 -2.07 14.23 2.19
N ALA A 78 -3.39 14.15 2.10
CA ALA A 78 -4.26 14.10 3.27
C ALA A 78 -3.91 12.90 4.19
N LEU A 79 -3.66 11.72 3.61
CA LEU A 79 -3.22 10.55 4.38
C LEU A 79 -1.85 10.75 5.04
N HIS A 80 -0.90 11.38 4.35
CA HIS A 80 0.43 11.67 4.91
C HIS A 80 0.39 12.77 5.98
N GLU A 81 -0.44 13.79 5.83
CA GLU A 81 -0.59 14.84 6.84
C GLU A 81 -1.28 14.31 8.10
N ALA A 82 -2.29 13.45 7.95
CA ALA A 82 -3.03 12.91 9.09
C ALA A 82 -2.31 11.76 9.83
N PHE A 83 -1.55 10.95 9.09
CA PHE A 83 -1.01 9.66 9.55
C PHE A 83 0.38 9.34 8.99
N GLY A 84 1.13 10.33 8.50
CA GLY A 84 2.49 10.14 7.94
C GLY A 84 3.60 10.21 8.98
N ASP A 85 3.25 10.38 10.26
CA ASP A 85 4.20 10.33 11.37
C ASP A 85 4.92 8.98 11.40
N PRO A 86 6.21 8.97 11.80
CA PRO A 86 7.03 7.79 11.75
C PRO A 86 6.46 6.67 12.62
N TYR A 87 6.59 5.45 12.10
CA TYR A 87 6.21 4.23 12.77
C TYR A 87 6.86 4.15 14.16
N PRO A 88 6.12 3.81 15.24
CA PRO A 88 6.71 3.67 16.56
C PRO A 88 7.78 2.58 16.55
N THR A 89 8.93 2.84 17.17
CA THR A 89 10.03 1.87 17.27
C THR A 89 9.63 0.66 18.14
N PRO A 90 10.04 -0.57 17.78
CA PRO A 90 10.90 -0.92 16.66
C PRO A 90 10.14 -0.88 15.33
N MET A 91 10.77 -0.32 14.28
CA MET A 91 10.18 -0.16 12.94
C MET A 91 9.87 -1.50 12.22
N THR A 92 10.04 -2.64 12.90
CA THR A 92 10.04 -4.01 12.40
C THR A 92 11.06 -4.21 11.28
N LEU A 93 12.24 -4.75 11.63
CA LEU A 93 13.15 -5.34 10.65
C LEU A 93 12.45 -6.55 10.01
N GLU A 94 12.37 -6.54 8.69
CA GLU A 94 12.15 -7.76 7.93
C GLU A 94 13.35 -8.68 8.18
N GLU A 95 13.15 -9.82 8.86
CA GLU A 95 14.15 -10.88 8.94
C GLU A 95 13.87 -11.91 7.84
N TRP A 96 14.87 -12.08 6.97
CA TRP A 96 14.87 -13.07 5.91
C TRP A 96 15.39 -14.40 6.45
N VAL A 97 14.64 -15.48 6.24
CA VAL A 97 15.11 -16.84 6.51
C VAL A 97 15.20 -17.59 5.19
N GLU A 98 16.38 -18.07 4.83
CA GLU A 98 16.53 -18.98 3.68
C GLU A 98 15.86 -20.32 4.02
N LEU A 99 14.81 -20.65 3.28
CA LEU A 99 14.21 -21.98 3.33
C LEU A 99 14.89 -22.88 2.28
N PRO A 100 15.33 -24.09 2.64
CA PRO A 100 15.80 -25.04 1.65
C PRO A 100 14.68 -25.35 0.65
N ALA A 101 15.02 -25.45 -0.63
CA ALA A 101 14.06 -25.85 -1.65
C ALA A 101 13.45 -27.23 -1.30
N PRO A 102 12.15 -27.44 -1.53
CA PRO A 102 11.53 -28.74 -1.31
C PRO A 102 12.25 -29.79 -2.17
N PRO A 103 12.47 -31.01 -1.65
CA PRO A 103 13.17 -32.03 -2.39
C PRO A 103 12.36 -32.44 -3.64
N PRO A 104 13.04 -32.81 -4.75
CA PRO A 104 12.39 -32.97 -6.07
C PRO A 104 11.31 -34.07 -6.13
N ASP A 105 11.27 -34.96 -5.15
CA ASP A 105 10.35 -36.08 -5.03
C ASP A 105 8.94 -35.69 -4.53
N LEU A 106 8.73 -34.44 -4.12
CA LEU A 106 7.44 -33.91 -3.67
C LEU A 106 6.67 -33.10 -4.73
N LEU A 107 7.15 -33.00 -5.96
CA LEU A 107 6.53 -32.25 -7.07
C LEU A 107 5.82 -33.14 -8.11
N GLN A 108 5.34 -34.33 -7.73
CA GLN A 108 4.53 -35.19 -8.59
C GLN A 108 3.07 -34.75 -8.67
#